data_AF-A0A2V6XFR2-F1
#
_entry.id   AF-A0A2V6XFR2-F1
#
_cell.length_a   1.000
_cell.length_b   1.000
_cell.length_c   1.000
_cell.angle_alpha   90.00
_cell.angle_beta   90.00
_cell.angle_gamma   90.00
#
_symmetry.space_group_name_H-M   'P 1'
#
loop_
_entity.id
_entity.type
_entity.pdbx_description
1 polymer ?
#
loop_
_entity_poly.entity_id
_entity_poly.type
_entity_poly.pdbx_seq_one_letter_code
_entity_poly.pdbx_strand_id
1 'polypeptide(L)'
;MDGARVAVLVVPAAIYFFSNVHRAAPGVVATDLMNAFSITAASLGGLAAIYPYVFVVMALVGGSLVETLGARLTIASGATAMAFGAALLA
;
A
#
# COMPACT_ATOMS: atom_id res chain seq x y z
N MET A 1 19.06 14.30 -19.46
CA MET A 1 17.84 14.65 -18.70
C MET A 1 18.30 15.35 -17.43
N ASP A 2 17.79 16.55 -17.14
CA ASP A 2 18.15 17.30 -15.92
C ASP A 2 17.87 16.44 -14.67
N GLY A 3 18.72 16.50 -13.65
CA GLY A 3 18.58 15.66 -12.44
C GLY A 3 17.22 15.79 -11.76
N ALA A 4 16.60 16.98 -11.81
CA ALA A 4 15.26 17.21 -11.29
C ALA A 4 14.17 16.38 -12.01
N ARG A 5 14.28 16.18 -13.32
CA ARG A 5 13.31 15.39 -14.10
C ARG A 5 13.39 13.91 -13.75
N VAL A 6 14.60 13.42 -13.49
CA VAL A 6 14.82 12.03 -13.05
C VAL A 6 14.22 11.81 -11.67
N ALA A 7 14.42 12.75 -10.73
CA ALA A 7 13.86 12.65 -9.38
C ALA A 7 12.32 12.58 -9.36
N VAL A 8 11.65 13.39 -10.18
CA VAL A 8 10.17 13.40 -10.30
C VAL A 8 9.61 12.06 -10.76
N LEU A 9 10.38 11.27 -11.52
CA LEU A 9 9.96 9.95 -11.98
C LEU A 9 10.36 8.84 -11.00
N VAL A 10 11.62 8.85 -10.56
CA VAL A 10 12.20 7.74 -9.79
C VAL A 10 11.62 7.66 -8.37
N VAL A 11 11.38 8.80 -7.72
CA VAL A 11 10.89 8.81 -6.33
C VAL A 11 9.47 8.19 -6.23
N PRO A 12 8.47 8.62 -7.02
CA PRO A 12 7.16 7.97 -7.02
C PRO A 12 7.21 6.52 -7.48
N ALA A 13 8.05 6.19 -8.46
CA ALA A 13 8.21 4.81 -8.94
C ALA A 13 8.73 3.87 -7.85
N ALA A 14 9.71 4.32 -7.05
CA ALA A 14 10.22 3.56 -5.92
C ALA A 14 9.13 3.37 -4.85
N ILE A 15 8.38 4.41 -4.51
CA ILE A 15 7.25 4.31 -3.56
C ILE A 15 6.20 3.32 -4.06
N TYR A 16 5.87 3.37 -5.34
CA TYR A 16 4.94 2.44 -5.97
C TYR A 16 5.46 1.00 -5.93
N PHE A 17 6.76 0.78 -6.18
CA PHE A 17 7.38 -0.53 -6.05
C PHE A 17 7.24 -1.07 -4.62
N PHE A 18 7.59 -0.29 -3.59
CA PHE A 18 7.42 -0.70 -2.20
C PHE A 18 5.95 -0.98 -1.84
N SER A 19 5.02 -0.19 -2.36
CA SER A 19 3.59 -0.46 -2.18
C SER A 19 3.20 -1.84 -2.73
N ASN A 20 3.74 -2.24 -3.88
CA ASN A 20 3.49 -3.59 -4.43
C ASN A 20 4.10 -4.70 -3.56
N VAL A 21 5.27 -4.48 -2.96
CA VAL A 21 5.85 -5.44 -2.01
C VAL A 21 4.92 -5.65 -0.82
N HIS A 22 4.37 -4.58 -0.24
CA HIS A 22 3.40 -4.68 0.86
C HIS A 22 2.11 -5.40 0.45
N ARG A 23 1.69 -5.28 -0.82
CA ARG A 23 0.51 -5.99 -1.35
C ARG A 23 0.78 -7.48 -1.58
N ALA A 24 2.00 -7.84 -1.94
CA ALA A 24 2.40 -9.22 -2.19
C ALA A 24 2.70 -9.98 -0.89
N ALA A 25 3.25 -9.31 0.13
CA ALA A 25 3.68 -9.93 1.38
C ALA A 25 2.62 -10.80 2.07
N PRO A 26 1.34 -10.38 2.23
CA PRO A 26 0.31 -11.21 2.84
C PRO A 26 0.08 -12.54 2.12
N GLY A 27 0.24 -12.58 0.80
CA GLY A 27 0.11 -13.80 0.02
C GLY A 27 1.26 -14.79 0.28
N VAL A 28 2.48 -14.28 0.48
CA VAL A 28 3.67 -15.10 0.77
C VAL A 28 3.58 -15.76 2.14
N VAL A 29 3.08 -15.04 3.15
CA VAL A 29 2.96 -15.56 4.53
C VAL A 29 1.59 -16.18 4.84
N ALA A 30 0.72 -16.37 3.83
CA ALA A 30 -0.65 -16.82 4.04
C ALA A 30 -0.74 -18.19 4.74
N THR A 31 0.11 -19.15 4.36
CA THR A 31 0.16 -20.48 4.98
C THR A 31 0.60 -20.40 6.44
N ASP A 32 1.61 -19.58 6.73
CA ASP A 32 2.11 -19.39 8.09
C ASP A 32 1.05 -18.75 8.99
N LEU A 33 0.30 -17.77 8.47
CA LEU A 33 -0.83 -17.15 9.15
C LEU A 33 -1.95 -18.16 9.44
N MET A 34 -2.32 -19.00 8.48
CA MET A 34 -3.35 -20.03 8.70
C MET A 34 -2.95 -20.99 9.83
N ASN A 35 -1.69 -21.42 9.84
CA ASN A 35 -1.16 -22.30 10.88
C ASN A 35 -1.08 -21.60 12.24
N ALA A 36 -0.55 -20.38 12.28
CA ALA A 36 -0.35 -19.63 13.53
C ALA A 36 -1.66 -19.27 14.23
N PHE A 37 -2.68 -18.89 13.45
CA PHE A 37 -3.99 -18.51 13.98
C PHE A 37 -5.01 -19.66 13.99
N SER A 38 -4.63 -20.85 13.52
CA SER A 38 -5.54 -22.02 13.38
C SER A 38 -6.82 -21.68 12.59
N ILE A 39 -6.68 -20.91 11.51
CA ILE A 39 -7.78 -20.44 10.67
C ILE A 39 -7.78 -21.11 9.30
N THR A 40 -8.96 -21.17 8.67
CA THR A 40 -9.13 -21.71 7.31
C THR A 40 -8.73 -20.71 6.22
N ALA A 41 -8.52 -21.21 5.00
CA ALA A 41 -8.31 -20.37 3.82
C ALA A 41 -9.50 -19.44 3.54
N ALA A 42 -10.74 -19.86 3.84
CA ALA A 42 -11.93 -19.03 3.65
C ALA A 42 -11.94 -17.82 4.60
N SER A 43 -11.61 -18.05 5.89
CA SER A 43 -11.48 -16.96 6.87
C SER A 43 -10.33 -16.02 6.55
N LEU A 44 -9.16 -16.55 6.15
CA LEU A 44 -8.02 -15.73 5.76
C LEU A 44 -8.35 -14.93 4.48
N GLY A 45 -9.05 -15.52 3.52
CA GLY A 45 -9.55 -14.84 2.33
C GLY A 45 -10.51 -13.71 2.66
N GLY A 46 -11.39 -13.90 3.64
CA GLY A 46 -12.26 -12.85 4.17
C GLY A 46 -11.48 -11.67 4.77
N LEU A 47 -10.40 -11.95 5.52
CA LEU A 47 -9.51 -10.92 6.04
C LEU A 47 -8.74 -10.20 4.90
N ALA A 48 -8.23 -10.96 3.94
CA ALA A 48 -7.52 -10.41 2.78
C ALA A 48 -8.43 -9.52 1.91
N ALA A 49 -9.74 -9.80 1.87
CA ALA A 49 -10.72 -9.00 1.13
C ALA A 49 -10.92 -7.58 1.69
N ILE A 50 -10.52 -7.31 2.93
CA ILE A 50 -10.55 -5.95 3.50
C ILE A 50 -9.72 -4.99 2.63
N TYR A 51 -8.56 -5.44 2.14
CA TYR A 51 -7.68 -4.62 1.32
C TYR A 51 -8.36 -4.06 0.05
N PRO A 52 -8.91 -4.89 -0.86
CA PRO A 52 -9.55 -4.36 -2.06
C PRO A 52 -10.78 -3.48 -1.76
N TYR A 53 -11.54 -3.73 -0.68
CA TYR A 53 -12.64 -2.85 -0.30
C TYR A 53 -12.16 -1.45 0.11
N VAL A 54 -11.17 -1.39 1.00
CA VAL A 54 -10.58 -0.10 1.41
C VAL A 54 -9.93 0.60 0.22
N PHE A 55 -9.29 -0.16 -0.68
CA PHE A 55 -8.66 0.38 -1.88
C PHE A 55 -9.66 1.12 -2.78
N VAL A 56 -10.85 0.57 -3.01
CA VAL A 56 -11.88 1.23 -3.85
C VAL A 56 -12.33 2.56 -3.23
N VAL A 57 -12.55 2.59 -1.92
CA VAL A 57 -12.90 3.83 -1.21
C VAL A 57 -11.76 4.85 -1.29
N MET A 58 -10.52 4.40 -1.09
CA MET A 58 -9.35 5.26 -1.18
C MET A 58 -9.02 5.72 -2.58
N ALA A 59 -9.47 5.03 -3.64
CA ALA A 59 -9.31 5.54 -4.99
C ALA A 59 -10.07 6.87 -5.17
N LEU A 60 -11.26 7.00 -4.59
CA LEU A 60 -12.03 8.24 -4.60
C LEU A 60 -11.36 9.33 -3.75
N VAL A 61 -11.03 8.99 -2.50
CA VAL A 61 -10.39 9.95 -1.58
C VAL A 61 -9.03 10.40 -2.09
N GLY A 62 -8.21 9.48 -2.58
CA GLY A 62 -6.91 9.75 -3.16
C GLY A 62 -6.99 10.63 -4.40
N GLY A 63 -7.97 10.40 -5.29
CA GLY A 63 -8.22 11.27 -6.44
C GLY A 63 -8.51 12.71 -6.02
N SER A 64 -9.45 12.89 -5.07
CA SER A 64 -9.78 14.21 -4.52
C SER A 64 -8.59 14.89 -3.82
N LEU A 65 -7.76 14.13 -3.10
CA LEU A 65 -6.53 14.65 -2.48
C LEU A 65 -5.51 15.13 -3.51
N VAL A 66 -5.33 14.42 -4.64
CA VAL A 66 -4.45 14.87 -5.72
C VAL A 66 -4.96 16.17 -6.34
N GLU A 67 -6.26 16.31 -6.54
CA GLU A 67 -6.88 17.52 -7.10
C GLU A 67 -6.74 18.73 -6.16
N THR A 68 -6.87 18.52 -4.84
CA THR A 68 -6.87 19.61 -3.85
C THR A 68 -5.50 19.96 -3.29
N LEU A 69 -4.68 18.96 -2.94
CA LEU A 69 -3.37 19.13 -2.30
C LEU A 69 -2.19 18.97 -3.27
N GLY A 70 -2.45 18.51 -4.48
CA GLY A 70 -1.44 18.21 -5.49
C GLY A 70 -0.73 16.88 -5.26
N ALA A 71 -0.11 16.37 -6.32
CA ALA A 71 0.50 15.03 -6.33
C ALA A 71 1.61 14.84 -5.27
N ARG A 72 2.43 15.88 -5.02
CA ARG A 72 3.58 15.77 -4.09
C ARG A 72 3.15 15.46 -2.66
N LEU A 73 2.17 16.20 -2.13
CA LEU A 73 1.71 16.01 -0.75
C LEU A 73 0.93 14.70 -0.62
N THR A 74 0.11 14.34 -1.61
CA THR A 74 -0.65 13.09 -1.60
C THR A 74 0.25 11.85 -1.65
N ILE A 75 1.30 11.87 -2.46
CA ILE A 75 2.28 10.77 -2.50
C ILE A 75 3.04 10.68 -1.16
N ALA A 76 3.45 11.83 -0.59
CA ALA A 76 4.18 11.85 0.67
C ALA A 76 3.33 11.36 1.85
N SER A 77 2.05 11.74 1.93
CA SER A 77 1.14 11.28 2.97
C SER A 77 0.87 9.78 2.85
N GLY A 78 0.65 9.28 1.64
CA GLY A 78 0.50 7.84 1.37
C GLY A 78 1.76 7.05 1.74
N ALA A 79 2.94 7.54 1.38
CA ALA A 79 4.21 6.90 1.74
C ALA A 79 4.42 6.87 3.26
N THR A 80 4.04 7.94 3.96
CA THR A 80 4.14 8.03 5.42
C THR A 80 3.18 7.05 6.10
N ALA A 81 1.93 6.97 5.63
CA ALA A 81 0.95 6.01 6.13
C ALA A 81 1.40 4.56 5.91
N MET A 82 1.97 4.26 4.73
CA MET A 82 2.56 2.94 4.44
C MET A 82 3.72 2.62 5.39
N ALA A 83 4.66 3.56 5.58
CA ALA A 83 5.79 3.38 6.48
C ALA A 83 5.36 3.18 7.94
N PHE A 84 4.35 3.93 8.38
CA PHE A 84 3.78 3.78 9.72
C PHE A 84 3.11 2.40 9.90
N GLY A 85 2.32 1.96 8.92
CA GLY A 85 1.72 0.62 8.93
C GLY A 85 2.77 -0.49 8.96
N ALA A 86 3.83 -0.36 8.16
CA ALA A 86 4.95 -1.29 8.17
C ALA A 86 5.64 -1.35 9.53
N ALA A 87 5.92 -0.19 10.15
CA ALA A 87 6.57 -0.11 11.46
C ALA A 87 5.70 -0.65 12.60
N LEU A 88 4.38 -0.53 12.50
CA LEU A 88 3.45 -1.07 13.50
C LEU A 88 3.37 -2.60 13.48
N LEU A 89 3.57 -3.21 12.30
CA LEU A 89 3.50 -4.66 12.08
C LEU A 89 4.88 -5.33 12.00
N ALA A 90 5.97 -4.56 12.09
CA ALA A 90 7.35 -5.05 12.12
C ALA A 90 7.66 -5.73 13.45
#